data_AF-A0A410WRQ0-F1
#
_entry.id   AF-A0A410WRQ0-F1
#
_cell.length_a   1.000
_cell.length_b   1.000
_cell.length_c   1.000
_cell.angle_alpha   90.00
_cell.angle_beta   90.00
_cell.angle_gamma   90.00
#
_symmetry.space_group_name_H-M   'P 1'
#
loop_
_entity.id
_entity.type
_entity.pdbx_description
1 polymer ?
#
loop_
_entity_poly.entity_id
_entity_poly.type
_entity_poly.pdbx_seq_one_letter_code
_entity_poly.pdbx_strand_id
1 'polypeptide(L)'
;MIELVSTARCVGCSMCVKVCPTNVFDEGPDRIPVIARQNDCQTCFICEVYCPVDALYVSPYGDEAEIVDERELAESGVLGSWREKIGWGPGRVKLAKLDTTPFIDRVLPLQPPLDEEETAFILTPDYPRKPAG
;
A
#
# COMPACT_ATOMS: atom_id res chain seq x y z
N MET A 1 10.57 -0.30 -2.14
CA MET A 1 10.85 1.12 -1.94
C MET A 1 9.78 1.93 -2.67
N ILE A 2 9.55 3.22 -2.38
CA ILE A 2 8.62 4.03 -3.21
C ILE A 2 9.23 4.24 -4.59
N GLU A 3 8.53 3.85 -5.67
CA GLU A 3 9.06 3.95 -7.05
C GLU A 3 8.26 4.93 -7.93
N LEU A 4 6.97 5.14 -7.65
CA LEU A 4 6.11 5.96 -8.50
C LEU A 4 5.20 6.91 -7.72
N VAL A 5 5.10 8.15 -8.23
CA VAL A 5 3.98 9.07 -8.00
C VAL A 5 3.31 9.32 -9.35
N SER A 6 2.09 8.82 -9.54
CA SER A 6 1.28 9.10 -10.73
C SER A 6 0.76 10.54 -10.69
N THR A 7 1.32 11.41 -11.53
CA THR A 7 0.87 12.80 -11.64
C THR A 7 -0.52 12.89 -12.26
N ALA A 8 -0.91 11.92 -13.09
CA ALA A 8 -2.21 11.87 -13.73
C ALA A 8 -3.35 11.54 -12.74
N ARG A 9 -3.05 10.74 -11.71
CA ARG A 9 -4.03 10.35 -10.66
C ARG A 9 -4.01 11.28 -9.46
N CYS A 10 -2.86 11.87 -9.14
CA CYS A 10 -2.68 12.66 -7.92
C CYS A 10 -3.63 13.88 -7.88
N VAL A 11 -4.28 14.07 -6.74
CA VAL A 11 -5.20 15.20 -6.49
C VAL A 11 -4.60 16.28 -5.57
N GLY A 12 -3.29 16.25 -5.31
CA GLY A 12 -2.60 17.28 -4.52
C GLY A 12 -2.99 17.34 -3.05
N CYS A 13 -3.49 16.25 -2.46
CA CYS A 13 -3.98 16.23 -1.07
C CYS A 13 -2.86 16.26 0.00
N SER A 14 -1.61 16.03 -0.40
CA SER A 14 -0.41 16.02 0.47
C SER A 14 -0.44 15.00 1.63
N MET A 15 -1.30 13.98 1.58
CA MET A 15 -1.35 12.97 2.65
C MET A 15 -0.06 12.17 2.73
N CYS A 16 0.49 11.72 1.61
CA CYS A 16 1.77 10.99 1.57
C CYS A 16 2.94 11.75 2.20
N VAL A 17 2.99 13.08 2.01
CA VAL A 17 3.99 13.95 2.64
C VAL A 17 3.81 13.94 4.16
N LYS A 18 2.57 14.06 4.65
CA LYS A 18 2.25 14.12 6.09
C LYS A 18 2.45 12.79 6.82
N VAL A 19 2.17 11.66 6.18
CA VAL A 19 2.19 10.35 6.85
C VAL A 19 3.51 9.61 6.75
N CYS A 20 4.44 10.07 5.90
CA CYS A 20 5.72 9.39 5.72
C CYS A 20 6.61 9.57 6.96
N PRO A 21 6.93 8.49 7.71
CA PRO A 21 7.68 8.60 8.96
C PRO A 21 9.16 9.01 8.75
N THR A 22 9.70 8.76 7.56
CA THR A 22 11.08 9.10 7.19
C THR A 22 11.17 10.31 6.26
N ASN A 23 10.06 11.04 6.07
CA ASN A 23 10.00 12.27 5.27
C ASN A 23 10.55 12.09 3.82
N VAL A 24 10.23 10.98 3.15
CA VAL A 24 10.73 10.67 1.79
C VAL A 24 10.29 11.71 0.75
N PHE A 25 9.14 12.34 0.96
CA PHE A 25 8.53 13.26 0.01
C PHE A 25 8.78 14.72 0.37
N ASP A 26 9.02 15.54 -0.64
CA ASP A 26 8.88 17.00 -0.58
C ASP A 26 7.57 17.44 -1.25
N GLU A 27 7.04 18.59 -0.85
CA GLU A 27 5.90 19.22 -1.54
C GLU A 27 6.40 19.85 -2.85
N GLY A 28 5.92 19.33 -3.98
CA GLY A 28 6.26 19.85 -5.30
C GLY A 28 5.24 20.85 -5.87
N PRO A 29 5.43 21.26 -7.13
CA PRO A 29 4.49 22.13 -7.84
C PRO A 29 3.07 21.53 -7.84
N ASP A 30 2.06 22.40 -7.77
CA ASP A 30 0.64 22.03 -7.72
C ASP A 30 0.29 21.01 -6.60
N ARG A 31 1.12 20.94 -5.55
CA ARG A 31 1.03 19.99 -4.43
C ARG A 31 1.21 18.53 -4.84
N ILE A 32 1.77 18.27 -6.02
CA ILE A 32 2.20 16.94 -6.43
C ILE A 32 3.49 16.62 -5.66
N PRO A 33 3.55 15.52 -4.90
CA PRO A 33 4.72 15.19 -4.08
C PRO A 33 5.89 14.78 -4.97
N VAL A 34 7.09 15.17 -4.58
CA VAL A 34 8.35 14.73 -5.22
C VAL A 34 9.01 13.69 -4.32
N ILE A 35 9.44 12.57 -4.87
CA ILE A 35 10.26 11.57 -4.16
C ILE A 35 11.67 12.16 -4.02
N ALA A 36 11.96 12.76 -2.86
CA ALA A 36 13.22 13.50 -2.65
C ALA A 36 14.30 12.65 -1.97
N ARG A 37 13.89 11.66 -1.17
CA ARG A 37 14.79 10.82 -0.35
C ARG A 37 14.40 9.35 -0.47
N GLN A 38 14.41 8.81 -1.68
CA GLN A 38 13.93 7.45 -1.99
C GLN A 38 14.59 6.38 -1.09
N ASN A 39 15.90 6.48 -0.88
CA ASN A 39 16.70 5.57 -0.06
C ASN A 39 16.29 5.54 1.43
N ASP A 40 15.57 6.56 1.91
CA ASP A 40 15.07 6.59 3.30
C ASP A 40 13.73 5.84 3.44
N CYS A 41 13.15 5.37 2.33
CA CYS A 41 11.89 4.65 2.33
C CYS A 41 12.04 3.28 2.99
N GLN A 42 11.27 3.05 4.06
CA GLN A 42 11.27 1.79 4.80
C GLN A 42 10.29 0.74 4.23
N THR A 43 9.76 0.95 3.02
CA THR A 43 8.77 0.05 2.40
C THR A 43 7.60 -0.26 3.34
N CYS A 44 7.14 0.74 4.09
CA CYS A 44 6.05 0.60 5.06
C CYS A 44 4.65 0.74 4.44
N PHE A 45 4.58 1.11 3.16
CA PHE A 45 3.36 1.31 2.37
C PHE A 45 2.36 2.35 2.90
N ILE A 46 2.67 3.08 3.97
CA ILE A 46 1.74 4.04 4.58
C ILE A 46 1.29 5.14 3.59
N CYS A 47 2.18 5.57 2.70
CA CYS A 47 1.84 6.55 1.68
C CYS A 47 0.80 6.02 0.67
N GLU A 48 0.86 4.74 0.30
CA GLU A 48 -0.13 4.07 -0.54
C GLU A 48 -1.47 3.94 0.20
N VAL A 49 -1.44 3.49 1.46
CA VAL A 49 -2.62 3.35 2.32
C VAL A 49 -3.42 4.65 2.44
N TYR A 50 -2.74 5.78 2.60
CA TYR A 50 -3.37 7.09 2.77
C TYR A 50 -3.60 7.84 1.46
N CYS A 51 -3.23 7.28 0.31
CA CYS A 51 -3.57 7.87 -0.98
C CYS A 51 -5.05 7.59 -1.29
N PRO A 52 -5.92 8.62 -1.40
CA PRO A 52 -7.34 8.39 -1.65
C PRO A 52 -7.64 7.93 -3.08
N VAL A 53 -6.69 8.15 -4.00
CA VAL A 53 -6.81 7.97 -5.45
C VAL A 53 -5.77 7.01 -6.02
N ASP A 54 -5.11 6.25 -5.14
CA ASP A 54 -4.21 5.16 -5.50
C ASP A 54 -3.14 5.59 -6.52
N ALA A 55 -2.53 6.77 -6.27
CA ALA A 55 -1.56 7.41 -7.16
C ALA A 55 -0.10 7.04 -6.83
N LEU A 56 0.14 6.10 -5.93
CA LEU A 56 1.46 5.76 -5.43
C LEU A 56 1.70 4.26 -5.59
N TYR A 57 2.92 3.89 -5.94
CA TYR A 57 3.37 2.50 -5.93
C TYR A 57 4.65 2.37 -5.10
N VAL A 58 4.59 1.49 -4.11
CA VAL A 58 5.72 1.08 -3.29
C VAL A 58 6.07 -0.35 -3.67
N SER A 59 7.28 -0.55 -4.20
CA SER A 59 7.86 -1.89 -4.36
C SER A 59 8.05 -2.56 -2.99
N PRO A 60 7.85 -3.88 -2.85
CA PRO A 60 8.14 -4.63 -1.63
C PRO A 60 9.64 -4.82 -1.37
N TYR A 61 10.52 -4.54 -2.35
CA TYR A 61 11.96 -4.64 -2.18
C TYR A 61 12.51 -3.32 -1.62
N GLY A 62 13.00 -3.31 -0.38
CA GLY A 62 13.41 -2.10 0.33
C GLY A 62 14.84 -1.65 0.08
N ASP A 63 15.63 -2.46 -0.60
CA ASP A 63 17.08 -2.35 -0.77
C ASP A 63 17.50 -2.24 -2.24
N GLU A 64 16.57 -2.45 -3.17
CA GLU A 64 16.79 -2.36 -4.61
C GLU A 64 15.79 -1.37 -5.21
N ALA A 65 16.29 -0.41 -5.99
CA ALA A 65 15.44 0.47 -6.79
C ALA A 65 14.99 -0.26 -8.05
N GLU A 66 13.72 -0.16 -8.39
CA GLU A 66 13.13 -0.79 -9.57
C GLU A 66 12.68 0.26 -10.59
N ILE A 67 13.05 0.07 -11.86
CA ILE A 67 12.47 0.86 -12.94
C ILE A 67 11.08 0.33 -13.21
N VAL A 68 10.07 1.18 -13.06
CA VAL A 68 8.66 0.83 -13.22
C VAL A 68 8.01 1.60 -14.36
N ASP A 69 7.03 0.97 -15.02
CA ASP A 69 6.14 1.61 -15.99
C ASP A 69 4.75 1.81 -15.38
N GLU A 70 4.27 3.05 -15.34
CA GLU A 70 2.98 3.37 -14.72
C GLU A 70 1.81 2.63 -15.39
N ARG A 71 1.84 2.47 -16.71
CA ARG A 71 0.76 1.79 -17.44
C ARG A 71 0.72 0.31 -17.07
N GLU A 72 1.86 -0.36 -17.01
CA GLU A 72 1.96 -1.76 -16.57
C GLU A 72 1.49 -1.94 -15.11
N LEU A 73 1.89 -1.04 -14.21
CA LEU A 73 1.41 -1.05 -12.81
C LEU A 73 -0.12 -0.85 -12.72
N ALA A 74 -0.68 0.02 -13.56
CA ALA A 74 -2.12 0.23 -13.61
C ALA A 74 -2.87 -0.97 -14.21
N GLU A 75 -2.34 -1.58 -15.28
CA GLU A 75 -2.92 -2.75 -15.95
C GLU A 75 -2.90 -4.00 -15.06
N SER A 76 -1.85 -4.16 -14.24
CA SER A 76 -1.75 -5.23 -13.25
C SER A 76 -2.56 -5.00 -11.97
N GLY A 77 -3.14 -3.80 -11.80
CA GLY A 77 -3.98 -3.49 -10.65
C GLY A 77 -3.22 -3.30 -9.33
N VAL A 78 -1.89 -3.12 -9.36
CA VAL A 78 -1.08 -3.01 -8.14
C VAL A 78 -1.16 -1.63 -7.48
N LEU A 79 -1.57 -0.58 -8.21
CA LEU A 79 -1.78 0.76 -7.65
C LEU A 79 -2.91 0.75 -6.61
N GLY A 80 -2.57 0.96 -5.33
CA GLY A 80 -3.53 0.91 -4.22
C GLY A 80 -3.88 -0.50 -3.74
N SER A 81 -3.24 -1.53 -4.30
CA SER A 81 -3.50 -2.92 -3.95
C SER A 81 -3.28 -3.20 -2.47
N TRP A 82 -2.31 -2.54 -1.82
CA TRP A 82 -2.08 -2.73 -0.39
C TRP A 82 -3.22 -2.14 0.46
N ARG A 83 -3.71 -0.95 0.10
CA ARG A 83 -4.86 -0.30 0.75
C ARG A 83 -6.13 -1.16 0.64
N GLU A 84 -6.33 -1.79 -0.53
CA GLU A 84 -7.38 -2.78 -0.75
C GLU A 84 -7.19 -4.01 0.14
N LYS A 85 -6.01 -4.63 0.09
CA LYS A 85 -5.68 -5.87 0.78
C LYS A 85 -5.88 -5.81 2.28
N ILE A 86 -5.47 -4.72 2.92
CA ILE A 86 -5.62 -4.57 4.38
C ILE A 86 -7.02 -4.12 4.81
N GLY A 87 -7.89 -3.80 3.84
CA GLY A 87 -9.21 -3.26 4.09
C GLY A 87 -9.16 -1.85 4.69
N TRP A 88 -8.24 -1.00 4.24
CA TRP A 88 -8.12 0.35 4.76
C TRP A 88 -9.14 1.30 4.14
N GLY A 89 -10.13 1.68 4.93
CA GLY A 89 -11.20 2.60 4.54
C GLY A 89 -12.54 2.18 5.11
N PRO A 90 -13.55 3.06 5.03
CA PRO A 90 -14.91 2.74 5.46
C PRO A 90 -15.51 1.62 4.60
N GLY A 91 -16.25 0.70 5.23
CA GLY A 91 -17.01 -0.35 4.54
C GLY A 91 -16.20 -1.56 4.06
N ARG A 92 -14.91 -1.66 4.36
CA ARG A 92 -14.04 -2.78 3.95
C ARG A 92 -13.86 -3.81 5.07
N VAL A 93 -13.69 -5.08 4.69
CA VAL A 93 -13.27 -6.14 5.61
C VAL A 93 -11.80 -5.92 5.95
N LYS A 94 -11.51 -5.59 7.22
CA LYS A 94 -10.15 -5.34 7.68
C LYS A 94 -9.40 -6.67 7.78
N LEU A 95 -8.18 -6.72 7.24
CA LEU A 95 -7.30 -7.89 7.37
C LEU A 95 -7.11 -8.32 8.84
N ALA A 96 -7.13 -7.35 9.78
CA ALA A 96 -7.06 -7.62 11.22
C ALA A 96 -8.20 -8.51 11.76
N LYS A 97 -9.33 -8.68 11.04
CA LYS A 97 -10.38 -9.64 11.42
C LYS A 97 -9.98 -11.10 11.18
N LEU A 98 -9.03 -11.34 10.28
CA LEU A 98 -8.47 -12.67 9.98
C LEU A 98 -7.22 -13.00 10.78
N ASP A 99 -6.72 -12.05 11.59
CA ASP A 99 -5.52 -12.27 12.35
C ASP A 99 -5.77 -13.31 13.46
N THR A 100 -5.08 -14.45 13.35
CA THR A 100 -5.15 -15.58 14.30
C THR A 100 -3.96 -15.61 15.25
N THR A 101 -3.22 -14.50 15.38
CA THR A 101 -2.08 -14.40 16.28
C THR A 101 -2.51 -14.74 17.71
N PRO A 102 -1.94 -15.77 18.36
CA PRO A 102 -2.46 -16.32 19.62
C PRO A 102 -2.57 -15.33 20.78
N PHE A 103 -1.80 -14.23 20.74
CA PHE A 103 -1.87 -13.18 21.75
C PHE A 103 -3.08 -12.25 21.57
N ILE A 104 -3.60 -12.09 20.35
CA ILE A 104 -4.77 -11.24 20.07
C ILE A 104 -6.01 -11.80 20.77
N ASP A 105 -6.18 -13.12 20.76
CA ASP A 105 -7.28 -13.82 21.45
C ASP A 105 -7.22 -13.70 22.98
N ARG A 106 -6.08 -13.29 23.54
CA ARG A 106 -5.90 -13.05 24.97
C ARG A 106 -6.41 -11.67 25.41
N VAL A 107 -6.54 -10.74 24.48
CA VAL A 107 -6.89 -9.32 24.74
C VAL A 107 -8.26 -8.96 24.16
N LEU A 108 -8.66 -9.57 23.04
CA LEU A 108 -9.96 -9.36 22.41
C LEU A 108 -10.89 -10.57 22.62
N PRO A 109 -12.21 -10.36 22.78
CA PRO A 109 -13.17 -11.46 22.82
C PRO A 109 -13.17 -12.21 21.48
N LEU A 110 -13.14 -13.55 21.56
CA LEU A 110 -13.18 -14.46 20.42
C LEU A 110 -14.26 -14.02 19.42
N GLN A 111 -13.84 -13.64 18.22
CA GLN A 111 -14.73 -13.37 17.11
C GLN A 111 -15.05 -14.69 16.38
N PRO A 112 -16.26 -14.86 15.84
CA PRO A 112 -16.54 -15.99 14.97
C PRO A 112 -15.61 -15.95 13.73
N PRO A 113 -15.21 -17.10 13.17
CA PRO A 113 -14.38 -17.16 11.98
C PRO A 113 -15.10 -16.50 10.79
N LEU A 114 -14.35 -15.86 9.89
CA LEU A 114 -14.88 -15.40 8.61
C LEU A 114 -15.31 -16.58 7.75
N ASP A 115 -16.26 -16.36 6.84
CA ASP A 115 -16.67 -17.40 5.90
C ASP A 115 -15.62 -17.64 4.78
N GLU A 116 -15.84 -18.67 3.96
CA GLU A 116 -14.92 -19.06 2.89
C GLU A 116 -14.78 -17.98 1.80
N GLU A 117 -15.84 -17.22 1.53
CA GLU A 117 -15.85 -16.17 0.51
C GLU A 117 -15.03 -14.96 0.98
N GLU A 118 -15.25 -14.54 2.23
CA GLU A 118 -14.50 -13.46 2.88
C GLU A 118 -13.01 -13.81 3.02
N THR A 119 -12.69 -15.08 3.32
CA THR A 119 -11.31 -15.56 3.47
C THR A 119 -10.58 -15.60 2.12
N ALA A 120 -11.24 -16.09 1.07
CA ALA A 120 -10.64 -16.21 -0.27
C ALA A 120 -10.25 -14.85 -0.86
N PHE A 121 -11.12 -13.84 -0.71
CA PHE A 121 -10.85 -12.46 -1.15
C PHE A 121 -9.58 -11.88 -0.51
N ILE A 122 -9.37 -12.16 0.79
CA ILE A 122 -8.20 -11.62 1.52
C ILE A 122 -6.93 -12.44 1.25
N LEU A 123 -7.01 -13.71 0.85
CA LEU A 123 -5.83 -14.57 0.70
C LEU A 123 -5.29 -14.70 -0.74
N THR A 124 -6.01 -14.26 -1.78
CA THR A 124 -5.50 -14.30 -3.17
C THR A 124 -4.29 -13.38 -3.36
N PRO A 125 -3.09 -13.92 -3.71
CA PRO A 125 -1.90 -13.11 -3.91
C PRO A 125 -1.86 -12.60 -5.35
N ASP A 126 -2.44 -11.42 -5.60
CA ASP A 126 -2.35 -10.75 -6.90
C ASP A 126 -1.05 -9.94 -7.08
N TYR A 127 -0.05 -10.13 -6.21
CA TYR A 127 1.24 -9.46 -6.36
C TYR A 127 2.11 -10.21 -7.38
N PRO A 128 2.61 -9.56 -8.45
CA PRO A 128 3.52 -10.19 -9.39
C PRO A 128 4.78 -10.65 -8.66
N ARG A 129 5.04 -11.96 -8.65
CA ARG A 129 6.29 -12.51 -8.10
C ARG A 129 7.45 -12.10 -9.01
N LYS A 130 8.54 -11.58 -8.44
CA LYS A 130 9.80 -11.35 -9.17
C LYS A 130 10.16 -12.66 -9.89
N PRO A 131 10.38 -12.64 -11.22
CA PRO A 131 10.84 -13.83 -11.91
C PRO A 131 12.18 -14.24 -11.30
N ALA A 132 12.35 -15.54 -11.06
CA ALA A 132 13.64 -16.09 -10.64
C ALA A 132 14.63 -15.90 -11.79
N GLY A 133 15.46 -14.86 -11.68
CA GLY A 133 16.64 -14.62 -12.53
C GLY A 133 17.89 -15.18 -11.90
#